data_AF-A0A7W8CN98-F1
#
_entry.id   AF-A0A7W8CN98-F1
#
_cell.length_a   1.000
_cell.length_b   1.000
_cell.length_c   1.000
_cell.angle_alpha   90.00
_cell.angle_beta   90.00
_cell.angle_gamma   90.00
#
_symmetry.space_group_name_H-M   'P 1'
#
loop_
_entity.id
_entity.type
_entity.pdbx_description
1 polymer ?
#
loop_
_entity_poly.entity_id
_entity_poly.type
_entity_poly.pdbx_seq_one_letter_code
_entity_poly.pdbx_strand_id
1 'polypeptide(L)'
;MYEETEEFVRGLIHSDGCRVVANDRGVMSIRYHFSNRSEDIIGLFTAALDHLEIPWTRSTKYIVSIYRKAATARLDEFIGPKS
;
A
#
# COMPACT_ATOMS: atom_id res chain seq x y z
N MET A 1 2.37 2.27 -18.88
CA MET A 1 2.24 3.74 -18.84
C MET A 1 1.97 4.26 -17.42
N TYR A 2 2.39 3.55 -16.36
CA TYR A 2 2.23 4.00 -14.97
C TYR A 2 3.53 3.83 -14.16
N GLU A 3 4.67 3.70 -14.84
CA GLU A 3 5.94 3.28 -14.22
C GLU A 3 6.40 4.25 -13.14
N GLU A 4 6.27 5.56 -13.38
CA GLU A 4 6.61 6.59 -12.41
C GLU A 4 5.68 6.57 -11.18
N THR A 5 4.39 6.28 -11.38
CA THR A 5 3.44 6.17 -10.26
C THR A 5 3.70 4.91 -9.43
N GLU A 6 4.02 3.80 -10.08
CA GLU A 6 4.42 2.56 -9.41
C GLU A 6 5.71 2.74 -8.61
N GLU A 7 6.72 3.42 -9.17
CA GLU A 7 7.97 3.77 -8.48
C GLU A 7 7.72 4.67 -7.27
N PHE A 8 6.85 5.68 -7.41
CA PHE A 8 6.48 6.56 -6.31
C PHE A 8 5.81 5.79 -5.16
N VAL A 9 4.81 4.96 -5.46
CA VAL A 9 4.12 4.12 -4.46
C VAL A 9 5.09 3.15 -3.79
N ARG A 10 5.95 2.49 -4.56
CA ARG A 10 7.00 1.59 -4.05
C ARG A 10 7.96 2.33 -3.11
N GLY A 11 8.41 3.52 -3.49
CA GLY A 11 9.26 4.37 -2.65
C GLY A 11 8.62 4.70 -1.31
N LEU A 12 7.35 5.12 -1.31
CA LEU A 12 6.62 5.44 -0.08
C LEU A 12 6.35 4.23 0.81
N ILE A 13 6.03 3.07 0.22
CA ILE A 13 5.90 1.82 0.98
C ILE A 13 7.26 1.39 1.55
N HIS A 14 8.37 1.62 0.85
CA HIS A 14 9.69 1.30 1.36
C HIS A 14 10.13 2.25 2.50
N SER A 15 9.78 3.53 2.45
CA SER A 15 10.16 4.50 3.49
C SER A 15 9.30 4.36 4.75
N ASP A 16 7.98 4.44 4.61
CA ASP A 16 7.04 4.62 5.73
C ASP A 16 5.91 3.57 5.74
N GLY A 17 6.08 2.51 4.96
CA GLY A 17 5.14 1.40 4.88
C GLY A 17 5.74 0.04 5.21
N CYS A 18 4.87 -0.95 5.14
CA CYS A 18 5.24 -2.35 5.30
C CYS A 18 4.32 -3.26 4.48
N ARG A 19 4.86 -4.44 4.17
CA ARG A 19 4.13 -5.59 3.63
C ARG A 19 4.21 -6.70 4.68
N VAL A 20 3.06 -7.22 5.10
CA VAL A 20 2.99 -8.26 6.12
C VAL A 20 2.15 -9.43 5.65
N VAL A 21 2.51 -10.63 6.11
CA VAL A 21 1.64 -11.80 6.02
C VAL A 21 0.90 -11.90 7.36
N ALA A 22 -0.40 -11.59 7.35
CA ALA A 22 -1.26 -11.71 8.51
C ALA A 22 -1.87 -13.11 8.58
N ASN A 23 -1.96 -13.67 9.78
CA ASN A 23 -2.61 -14.95 10.05
C ASN A 23 -3.84 -14.71 10.93
N ASP A 24 -5.01 -14.64 10.30
CA ASP A 24 -6.28 -14.48 11.00
C ASP A 24 -6.91 -15.86 11.22
N ARG A 25 -6.60 -16.49 12.37
CA ARG A 25 -7.16 -17.79 12.78
C ARG A 25 -6.96 -18.90 11.74
N GLY A 26 -5.76 -18.99 11.15
CA GLY A 26 -5.40 -19.99 10.14
C GLY A 26 -5.59 -19.51 8.70
N VAL A 27 -6.19 -18.33 8.49
CA VAL A 27 -6.34 -17.73 7.16
C VAL A 27 -5.20 -16.74 6.93
N MET A 28 -4.30 -17.09 6.00
CA MET A 28 -3.18 -16.23 5.61
C MET A 28 -3.64 -15.16 4.61
N SER A 29 -3.25 -13.91 4.84
CA SER A 29 -3.49 -12.79 3.92
C SER A 29 -2.27 -11.88 3.82
N ILE A 30 -2.04 -11.30 2.64
CA ILE A 30 -1.06 -10.24 2.46
C ILE A 30 -1.74 -8.92 2.80
N ARG A 31 -1.04 -8.03 3.48
CA ARG A 31 -1.51 -6.67 3.78
C ARG A 31 -0.39 -5.68 3.59
N TYR A 32 -0.70 -4.54 3.00
CA TYR A 32 0.18 -3.38 2.98
C TYR A 32 -0.37 -2.30 3.91
N HIS A 33 0.54 -1.62 4.59
CA HIS A 33 0.23 -0.44 5.39
C HIS A 33 1.19 0.68 5.04
N PHE A 34 0.71 1.91 5.05
CA PHE A 34 1.49 3.13 4.94
C PHE A 34 1.12 4.04 6.11
N SER A 35 2.11 4.54 6.86
CA SER A 35 1.90 5.36 8.04
C SER A 35 2.67 6.66 7.94
N ASN A 36 1.98 7.81 7.87
CA ASN A 36 2.63 9.12 7.85
C ASN A 36 1.85 10.14 8.69
N ARG A 37 2.56 11.16 9.20
CA ARG A 37 1.97 12.26 10.00
C ARG A 37 1.54 13.45 9.15
N SER A 38 2.07 13.58 7.94
CA SER A 38 1.71 14.63 6.99
C SER A 38 0.46 14.22 6.20
N GLU A 39 -0.60 15.03 6.29
CA GLU A 39 -1.82 14.80 5.50
C GLU A 39 -1.56 14.96 3.99
N ASP A 40 -0.66 15.87 3.61
CA ASP A 40 -0.29 16.08 2.21
C ASP A 40 0.40 14.85 1.62
N ILE A 41 1.33 14.23 2.37
CA ILE A 41 2.01 13.01 1.92
C ILE A 41 1.02 11.85 1.82
N ILE A 42 0.10 11.73 2.78
CA ILE A 42 -0.99 10.76 2.71
C ILE A 42 -1.82 11.00 1.45
N GLY A 43 -2.20 12.25 1.17
CA GLY A 43 -3.00 12.61 0.02
C GLY A 43 -2.33 12.22 -1.30
N LEU A 44 -1.03 12.48 -1.41
CA LEU A 44 -0.22 12.06 -2.56
C LEU A 44 -0.20 10.53 -2.71
N PHE A 45 -0.01 9.80 -1.60
CA PHE A 45 -0.02 8.35 -1.61
C PHE A 45 -1.38 7.79 -2.06
N THR A 46 -2.49 8.29 -1.50
CA THR A 46 -3.83 7.81 -1.85
C THR A 46 -4.21 8.19 -3.27
N ALA A 47 -3.84 9.38 -3.74
CA ALA A 47 -4.08 9.80 -5.12
C ALA A 47 -3.32 8.92 -6.12
N ALA A 48 -2.08 8.53 -5.80
CA ALA A 48 -1.32 7.58 -6.60
C ALA A 48 -1.97 6.19 -6.62
N LEU A 49 -2.48 5.70 -5.48
CA LEU A 49 -3.24 4.45 -5.43
C LEU A 49 -4.54 4.52 -6.25
N ASP A 50 -5.27 5.64 -6.18
CA ASP A 50 -6.49 5.86 -6.95
C ASP A 50 -6.19 5.88 -8.46
N HIS A 51 -5.08 6.49 -8.87
CA HIS A 51 -4.63 6.50 -10.27
C HIS A 51 -4.30 5.10 -10.79
N LEU A 52 -3.77 4.23 -9.94
CA LEU A 52 -3.50 2.82 -10.24
C LEU A 52 -4.73 1.91 -10.04
N GLU A 53 -5.88 2.48 -9.69
CA GLU A 53 -7.12 1.75 -9.38
C GLU A 53 -6.96 0.73 -8.24
N ILE A 54 -6.07 1.01 -7.28
CA ILE A 54 -5.77 0.14 -6.13
C ILE A 54 -6.62 0.58 -4.93
N PRO A 55 -7.65 -0.18 -4.55
CA PRO A 55 -8.55 0.24 -3.49
C PRO A 55 -7.89 0.14 -2.11
N TRP A 56 -7.96 1.24 -1.35
CA TRP A 56 -7.36 1.37 -0.03
C TRP A 56 -8.41 1.68 1.05
N THR A 57 -7.98 1.77 2.31
CA THR A 57 -8.82 2.20 3.44
C THR A 57 -8.01 3.05 4.39
N ARG A 58 -8.59 4.17 4.83
CA ARG A 58 -8.07 4.98 5.93
C ARG A 58 -8.39 4.31 7.27
N SER A 59 -7.49 3.46 7.76
CA SER A 59 -7.73 2.70 9.01
C SER A 59 -7.62 3.56 10.26
N THR A 60 -6.77 4.60 10.23
CA THR A 60 -6.68 5.62 11.29
C THR A 60 -6.38 6.98 10.66
N LYS A 61 -6.29 8.04 11.48
CA LYS A 61 -5.83 9.36 11.03
C LYS A 61 -4.45 9.33 10.32
N TYR A 62 -3.60 8.36 10.62
CA TYR A 62 -2.23 8.34 10.08
C TYR A 62 -1.93 7.13 9.20
N ILE A 63 -2.85 6.17 9.12
CA ILE A 63 -2.60 4.87 8.48
C ILE A 63 -3.55 4.65 7.30
N VAL A 64 -2.96 4.35 6.16
CA VAL A 64 -3.63 3.81 4.97
C VAL A 64 -3.31 2.33 4.86
N SER A 65 -4.34 1.50 4.67
CA SER A 65 -4.23 0.04 4.60
C SER A 65 -4.75 -0.48 3.27
N ILE A 66 -4.06 -1.49 2.72
CA ILE A 66 -4.44 -2.21 1.50
C ILE A 66 -4.44 -3.71 1.83
N TYR A 67 -5.62 -4.31 1.84
CA TYR A 67 -5.83 -5.70 2.30
C TYR A 67 -6.72 -6.54 1.37
N ARG A 68 -7.30 -5.94 0.32
CA ARG A 68 -8.08 -6.70 -0.66
C ARG A 68 -7.13 -7.54 -1.51
N LYS A 69 -7.42 -8.84 -1.66
CA LYS A 69 -6.53 -9.80 -2.35
C LYS A 69 -6.07 -9.32 -3.74
N ALA A 70 -6.99 -8.79 -4.55
CA ALA A 70 -6.66 -8.25 -5.88
C ALA A 70 -5.75 -7.01 -5.80
N ALA A 71 -6.00 -6.13 -4.84
CA ALA A 71 -5.19 -4.92 -4.62
C ALA A 71 -3.77 -5.27 -4.15
N THR A 72 -3.63 -6.24 -3.24
CA THR A 72 -2.33 -6.68 -2.75
C THR A 72 -1.56 -7.47 -3.81
N ALA A 73 -2.24 -8.24 -4.65
CA ALA A 73 -1.62 -8.89 -5.81
C ALA A 73 -1.10 -7.83 -6.81
N ARG A 74 -1.88 -6.80 -7.07
CA ARG A 74 -1.46 -5.67 -7.92
C ARG A 74 -0.24 -4.94 -7.37
N LEU A 75 -0.17 -4.71 -6.06
CA LEU A 75 1.02 -4.14 -5.42
C LEU A 75 2.24 -5.08 -5.48
N ASP A 76 2.04 -6.39 -5.37
CA ASP A 76 3.13 -7.37 -5.47
C ASP A 76 3.80 -7.39 -6.85
N GLU A 77 3.09 -7.04 -7.93
CA GLU A 77 3.65 -6.98 -9.29
C GLU A 77 4.84 -6.02 -9.41
N PHE A 78 4.84 -4.93 -8.64
CA PHE A 78 5.89 -3.91 -8.73
C PHE A 78 6.62 -3.68 -7.40
N ILE A 79 5.99 -3.79 -6.23
CA ILE A 79 6.70 -3.62 -4.96
C ILE A 79 7.45 -4.90 -4.57
N GLY A 80 6.77 -6.04 -4.67
CA GLY A 80 7.29 -7.33 -4.20
C GLY A 80 7.58 -7.39 -2.69
N PRO A 81 8.14 -8.50 -2.20
CA PRO A 81 8.70 -8.58 -0.86
C PRO A 81 9.89 -7.64 -0.72
N LYS A 82 9.96 -6.93 0.42
CA LYS A 82 11.07 -6.03 0.74
C LYS A 82 12.37 -6.84 0.80
N SER A 83 13.33 -6.53 -0.09
CA SER A 83 14.69 -7.09 -0.10
C SER A 83 15.48 -6.70 1.14
#